data_AF-A0A536C959-F1
#
_entry.id   AF-A0A536C959-F1
#
_cell.length_a   1.000
_cell.length_b   1.000
_cell.length_c   1.000
_cell.angle_alpha   90.00
_cell.angle_beta   90.00
_cell.angle_gamma   90.00
#
_symmetry.space_group_name_H-M   'P 1'
#
loop_
_entity.id
_entity.type
_entity.pdbx_description
1 polymer ?
#
loop_
_entity_poly.entity_id
_entity_poly.type
_entity_poly.pdbx_seq_one_letter_code
_entity_poly.pdbx_strand_id
1 'polypeptide(L)' 'MRRFRDGEIDDLIRNTIIWIAVVAWLALNYMLQTPAGGPYTDAVRYAFAVVLAIVVPVVSAIVIAAWVGALRKH' A
#
# COMPACT_ATOMS: atom_id res chain seq x y z
N MET A 1 29.64 7.49 6.65
CA MET A 1 28.51 6.70 7.19
C MET A 1 27.19 7.47 7.25
N ARG A 2 27.14 8.78 7.58
CA ARG A 2 25.88 9.56 7.58
C ARG A 2 25.14 9.59 6.23
N ARG A 3 25.84 9.83 5.10
CA ARG A 3 25.22 9.85 3.75
C ARG A 3 24.50 8.56 3.33
N PHE A 4 24.96 7.39 3.78
CA PHE A 4 24.29 6.11 3.48
C PHE A 4 22.98 5.98 4.25
N ARG A 5 22.94 6.50 5.48
CA ARG A 5 21.77 6.46 6.36
C ARG A 5 20.71 7.49 5.96
N ASP A 6 21.13 8.65 5.47
CA ASP A 6 20.23 9.68 4.92
C ASP A 6 19.56 9.16 3.63
N GLY A 7 20.30 8.42 2.79
CA GLY A 7 19.75 7.76 1.60
C GLY A 7 18.72 6.67 1.91
N GLU A 8 18.94 5.88 2.97
CA GLU A 8 17.96 4.86 3.41
C GLU A 8 16.63 5.46 3.88
N ILE A 9 16.65 6.64 4.51
CA ILE A 9 15.42 7.36 4.89
C ILE A 9 14.71 7.91 3.65
N ASP A 10 15.45 8.55 2.73
CA ASP A 10 14.85 9.08 1.50
C ASP A 10 14.18 7.98 0.66
N ASP A 11 14.79 6.79 0.58
CA ASP A 11 14.20 5.63 -0.06
C ASP A 11 12.94 5.13 0.68
N LEU A 12 12.94 5.14 2.01
CA LEU A 12 11.76 4.78 2.81
C LEU A 12 10.61 5.78 2.61
N ILE A 13 10.91 7.08 2.54
CA ILE A 13 9.93 8.13 2.21
C ILE A 13 9.35 7.89 0.81
N ARG A 14 10.21 7.69 -0.19
CA ARG A 14 9.80 7.43 -1.57
C ARG A 14 8.90 6.20 -1.66
N ASN A 15 9.29 5.09 -1.03
CA ASN A 15 8.49 3.87 -1.02
C ASN A 15 7.16 4.06 -0.30
N THR A 16 7.12 4.84 0.79
CA THR A 16 5.89 5.17 1.51
C THR A 16 4.94 5.99 0.63
N ILE A 17 5.44 6.99 -0.10
CA ILE A 17 4.64 7.80 -1.03
C ILE A 17 4.07 6.94 -2.16
N ILE A 18 4.89 6.08 -2.76
CA ILE A 18 4.46 5.13 -3.80
C ILE A 18 3.36 4.22 -3.24
N TRP A 19 3.53 3.71 -2.02
CA TRP A 19 2.54 2.87 -1.38
C TRP A 19 1.20 3.60 -1.18
N ILE A 20 1.21 4.84 -0.69
CA ILE A 20 0.00 5.66 -0.55
C ILE A 20 -0.69 5.85 -1.90
N ALA A 21 0.07 6.13 -2.96
CA ALA A 21 -0.48 6.29 -4.32
C ALA A 21 -1.14 5.00 -4.82
N VAL A 22 -0.53 3.84 -4.58
CA VAL A 22 -1.09 2.53 -4.93
C VAL A 22 -2.40 2.26 -4.19
N VAL A 23 -2.45 2.51 -2.87
CA VAL A 23 -3.66 2.31 -2.07
C VAL A 23 -4.78 3.25 -2.54
N ALA A 24 -4.47 4.51 -2.78
CA ALA A 24 -5.44 5.48 -3.31
C ALA A 24 -5.98 5.06 -4.69
N TRP A 25 -5.10 4.60 -5.58
CA TRP A 25 -5.47 4.09 -6.89
C TRP A 25 -6.40 2.86 -6.80
N LEU A 26 -6.08 1.90 -5.92
CA LEU A 26 -6.91 0.71 -5.70
C LEU A 26 -8.29 1.07 -5.14
N ALA A 27 -8.34 1.98 -4.15
CA ALA A 27 -9.60 2.44 -3.56
C ALA A 27 -10.48 3.15 -4.60
N LEU A 28 -9.90 4.03 -5.42
CA LEU A 28 -10.62 4.71 -6.50
C LEU A 28 -11.18 3.72 -7.53
N ASN A 29 -10.38 2.74 -7.97
CA ASN A 29 -10.84 1.73 -8.92
C ASN A 29 -11.94 0.85 -8.33
N TYR A 30 -11.87 0.50 -7.05
CA TYR A 30 -12.94 -0.22 -6.37
C TYR A 30 -14.24 0.61 -6.29
N MET A 31 -14.14 1.90 -5.98
CA MET A 31 -15.31 2.80 -5.90
C MET A 31 -15.93 3.10 -7.28
N LEU A 32 -15.12 3.16 -8.33
CA LEU A 32 -15.56 3.42 -9.70
C LEU A 32 -16.08 2.18 -10.44
N GLN A 33 -16.04 0.99 -9.82
CA GLN A 33 -16.72 -0.18 -10.38
C GLN A 33 -18.24 0.03 -10.33
N THR A 34 -18.83 0.51 -11.43
CA THR A 34 -20.26 0.39 -11.75
C THR A 34 -20.48 -0.93 -12.48
N PRO A 35 -20.92 -2.01 -11.81
CA PRO A 35 -20.93 -3.32 -12.44
C PRO A 35 -22.14 -3.46 -13.38
N ALA A 36 -21.93 -3.97 -14.59
CA ALA A 36 -22.95 -4.81 -15.22
C ALA A 36 -22.95 -6.14 -14.43
N GLY A 37 -24.08 -6.50 -13.83
CA GLY A 37 -24.18 -7.68 -12.96
C GLY A 37 -23.79 -8.97 -13.70
N GLY A 38 -23.02 -9.84 -13.04
CA GLY A 38 -22.63 -11.14 -13.58
C GLY A 38 -21.51 -11.85 -12.78
N PRO A 39 -21.29 -13.15 -12.99
CA PRO A 39 -20.35 -13.94 -12.19
C PRO A 39 -18.89 -13.45 -12.25
N TYR A 40 -18.48 -12.90 -13.40
CA TYR A 40 -17.14 -12.36 -13.59
C TYR A 40 -16.92 -11.07 -12.78
N THR A 41 -17.90 -10.16 -12.78
CA THR A 41 -17.80 -8.89 -12.04
C THR A 41 -17.84 -9.12 -10.53
N ASP A 42 -18.58 -10.12 -10.06
CA ASP A 42 -18.60 -10.52 -8.64
C ASP A 42 -17.27 -11.10 -8.17
N ALA A 43 -16.64 -11.98 -8.98
CA ALA A 43 -15.33 -12.56 -8.66
C ALA A 43 -14.24 -11.47 -8.59
N VAL A 44 -14.24 -10.52 -9.53
CA VAL A 44 -13.29 -9.40 -9.54
C VAL A 44 -13.49 -8.52 -8.32
N ARG A 45 -14.74 -8.21 -7.95
CA ARG A 45 -15.04 -7.42 -6.75
C ARG A 45 -14.59 -8.11 -5.47
N TYR A 46 -14.77 -9.43 -5.37
CA TYR A 46 -14.27 -10.22 -4.24
C TYR A 46 -12.74 -10.15 -4.15
N ALA A 47 -12.03 -10.33 -5.26
CA ALA A 47 -10.57 -10.22 -5.29
C ALA A 47 -10.08 -8.83 -4.84
N PHE A 48 -10.73 -7.76 -5.32
CA PHE A 48 -10.43 -6.40 -4.87
C PHE A 48 -10.70 -6.20 -3.37
N ALA A 49 -11.82 -6.72 -2.87
CA ALA A 49 -12.14 -6.65 -1.45
C ALA A 49 -11.09 -7.37 -0.59
N VAL A 50 -10.61 -8.54 -1.03
CA VAL A 50 -9.52 -9.27 -0.36
C VAL A 50 -8.21 -8.47 -0.37
N VAL A 51 -7.85 -7.85 -1.50
CA VAL A 51 -6.66 -6.99 -1.59
C VAL A 51 -6.77 -5.83 -0.61
N LEU A 52 -7.91 -5.14 -0.57
CA LEU A 52 -8.14 -4.01 0.34
C LEU A 52 -8.19 -4.43 1.82
N ALA A 53 -8.76 -5.60 2.13
CA ALA A 53 -8.96 -6.05 3.50
C ALA A 53 -7.72 -6.76 4.10
N ILE A 54 -6.86 -7.34 3.27
CA ILE A 54 -5.73 -8.16 3.75
C ILE A 54 -4.39 -7.56 3.31
N VAL A 55 -4.20 -7.37 2.01
CA VAL A 55 -2.90 -6.93 1.46
C VAL A 55 -2.57 -5.52 1.94
N VAL A 56 -3.55 -4.60 1.92
CA VAL A 56 -3.32 -3.21 2.34
C VAL A 56 -2.90 -3.12 3.82
N PRO A 57 -3.59 -3.75 4.79
CA PRO A 57 -3.15 -3.76 6.17
C PRO A 57 -1.77 -4.40 6.38
N VAL A 58 -1.49 -5.53 5.72
CA VAL A 58 -0.19 -6.23 5.86
C VAL A 58 0.96 -5.36 5.39
N VAL A 59 0.86 -4.79 4.19
CA VAL A 59 1.94 -3.93 3.64
C VAL A 59 2.07 -2.65 4.47
N SER A 60 0.96 -2.08 4.95
CA SER A 60 1.01 -0.92 5.85
C SER A 60 1.72 -1.23 7.17
N ALA A 61 1.50 -2.41 7.75
CA ALA A 61 2.22 -2.86 8.94
C ALA A 61 3.74 -2.98 8.68
N ILE A 62 4.15 -3.46 7.51
CA ILE A 62 5.56 -3.53 7.10
C ILE A 62 6.17 -2.13 6.99
N VAL A 63 5.47 -1.18 6.34
CA VAL A 63 5.90 0.22 6.24
C VAL A 63 6.07 0.84 7.63
N ILE A 64 5.12 0.62 8.53
CA ILE A 64 5.20 1.10 9.92
C ILE A 64 6.41 0.49 10.64
N ALA A 65 6.62 -0.82 10.53
CA ALA A 65 7.76 -1.49 11.14
C ALA A 65 9.10 -0.96 10.61
N ALA A 66 9.19 -0.69 9.31
CA ALA A 66 10.36 -0.08 8.67
C ALA A 66 10.63 1.33 9.24
N TRP A 67 9.60 2.15 9.41
CA TRP A 67 9.71 3.47 10.05
C TRP A 67 10.15 3.40 11.51
N VAL A 68 9.55 2.50 12.30
CA VAL A 68 9.96 2.28 13.70
C VAL A 68 11.44 1.86 13.77
N GLY A 69 11.86 0.97 12.86
CA GLY A 69 13.25 0.53 12.76
C GLY A 69 14.21 1.67 12.37
N ALA A 70 13.83 2.50 11.40
CA ALA A 70 14.61 3.65 10.97
C ALA A 70 14.75 4.68 12.10
N LEU A 71 13.65 5.03 12.77
CA LEU A 71 13.64 6.02 13.85
C LEU A 71 14.44 5.58 15.07
N ARG A 72 14.44 4.27 15.41
CA ARG A 72 15.24 3.75 16.54
C ARG A 72 16.76 3.78 16.29
N LYS A 73 17.18 3.81 15.02
CA LYS A 73 18.59 3.86 14.63
C LYS A 73 19.13 5.29 14.45
N HIS A 74 18.25 6.29 14.55
CA HIS A 74 18.57 7.70 14.50
C HIS A 74 18.71 8.30 15.90
#